data_AF-A0A1S2WUK0-F1
#
_entry.id   AF-A0A1S2WUK0-F1
#
_cell.length_a   1.000
_cell.length_b   1.000
_cell.length_c   1.000
_cell.angle_alpha   90.00
_cell.angle_beta   90.00
_cell.angle_gamma   90.00
#
_symmetry.space_group_name_H-M   'P 1'
#
loop_
_entity.id
_entity.type
_entity.pdbx_description
1 polymer ?
#
loop_
_entity_poly.entity_id
_entity_poly.type
_entity_poly.pdbx_seq_one_letter_code
_entity_poly.pdbx_strand_id
1 'polypeptide(L)'
;MATTRVAPTTLSDIIGAFKSLTTNAYINGVKTKNWQPFDKRLWQRNYYEHIIRNEKSYNEIIKYIQLNPLKWELDELNPKFENKNAIKDK
;
A
#
# COMPACT_ATOMS: atom_id res chain seq x y z
N MET A 1 11.56 -42.31 10.63
CA MET A 1 10.63 -41.45 9.87
C MET A 1 11.09 -40.01 10.00
N ALA A 2 11.25 -39.28 8.90
CA ALA A 2 11.64 -37.86 8.93
C ALA A 2 10.39 -36.99 8.81
N THR A 3 10.13 -36.15 9.82
CA THR A 3 9.08 -35.13 9.80
C THR A 3 9.60 -33.88 9.09
N THR A 4 9.08 -33.59 7.89
CA THR A 4 9.38 -32.33 7.18
C THR A 4 8.82 -31.15 7.97
N ARG A 5 9.69 -30.23 8.41
CA ARG A 5 9.30 -29.00 9.11
C ARG A 5 8.92 -27.96 8.05
N VAL A 6 7.64 -27.61 7.97
CA VAL A 6 7.18 -26.51 7.11
C VAL A 6 7.74 -25.21 7.66
N ALA A 7 8.39 -24.42 6.81
CA ALA A 7 8.90 -23.11 7.20
C ALA A 7 7.72 -22.21 7.63
N PRO A 8 7.87 -21.41 8.70
CA PRO A 8 6.80 -20.55 9.16
C PRO A 8 6.51 -19.47 8.11
N THR A 9 5.22 -19.19 7.87
CA THR A 9 4.78 -18.11 7.00
C THR A 9 5.27 -16.78 7.54
N THR A 10 5.92 -15.99 6.68
CA THR A 10 6.40 -14.65 7.02
C THR A 10 5.38 -13.57 6.63
N LEU A 11 5.53 -12.37 7.18
CA LEU A 11 4.74 -11.21 6.73
C LEU A 11 4.92 -10.94 5.24
N SER A 12 6.15 -11.10 4.72
CA SER A 12 6.44 -10.93 3.30
C SER A 12 5.70 -11.93 2.42
N ASP A 13 5.54 -13.18 2.87
CA ASP A 13 4.76 -14.20 2.15
C ASP A 13 3.28 -13.81 2.06
N ILE A 14 2.71 -13.33 3.17
CA ILE A 14 1.31 -12.88 3.24
C ILE A 14 1.10 -11.68 2.31
N ILE A 15 1.98 -10.67 2.36
CA ILE A 15 1.88 -9.49 1.51
C ILE A 15 2.11 -9.85 0.02
N GLY A 16 3.02 -10.78 -0.26
CA GLY A 16 3.24 -11.30 -1.62
C GLY A 16 1.99 -11.97 -2.18
N ALA A 17 1.38 -12.86 -1.41
CA ALA A 17 0.12 -13.52 -1.76
C ALA A 17 -1.01 -12.51 -1.95
N PHE A 18 -1.18 -11.56 -1.03
CA PHE A 18 -2.19 -10.51 -1.13
C PHE A 18 -2.04 -9.68 -2.41
N LYS A 19 -0.82 -9.18 -2.69
CA LYS A 19 -0.55 -8.39 -3.91
C LYS A 19 -0.81 -9.19 -5.18
N SER A 20 -0.47 -10.48 -5.18
CA SER A 20 -0.71 -11.37 -6.33
C SER A 20 -2.21 -11.61 -6.57
N LEU A 21 -2.94 -12.05 -5.53
CA LEU A 21 -4.37 -12.36 -5.62
C LEU A 21 -5.19 -11.16 -6.04
N THR A 22 -4.93 -9.99 -5.45
CA THR A 22 -5.62 -8.75 -5.79
C THR A 22 -5.28 -8.27 -7.20
N THR A 23 -4.03 -8.42 -7.66
CA THR A 23 -3.64 -8.11 -9.05
C THR A 23 -4.40 -8.98 -10.03
N ASN A 24 -4.48 -10.29 -9.78
CA ASN A 24 -5.22 -11.22 -10.64
C ASN A 24 -6.72 -10.91 -10.67
N ALA A 25 -7.31 -10.61 -9.51
CA ALA A 25 -8.71 -10.19 -9.42
C ALA A 25 -8.96 -8.88 -10.20
N TYR A 26 -8.03 -7.92 -10.12
CA TYR A 26 -8.13 -6.66 -10.85
C TYR A 26 -8.00 -6.87 -12.37
N ILE A 27 -7.05 -7.68 -12.83
CA ILE A 27 -6.91 -8.05 -14.24
C ILE A 27 -8.19 -8.71 -14.75
N ASN A 28 -8.81 -9.59 -13.95
CA ASN A 28 -10.10 -10.18 -14.32
C ASN A 28 -11.20 -9.11 -14.46
N GLY A 29 -11.25 -8.13 -13.55
CA GLY A 29 -12.17 -7.01 -13.64
C GLY A 29 -11.94 -6.12 -14.86
N VAL A 30 -10.69 -5.87 -15.26
CA VAL A 30 -10.36 -5.17 -16.52
C VAL A 30 -10.93 -5.94 -17.73
N LYS A 31 -10.76 -7.27 -17.76
CA LYS A 31 -11.22 -8.12 -18.86
C LYS A 31 -12.74 -8.30 -18.94
N THR A 32 -13.42 -8.34 -17.80
CA THR A 32 -14.82 -8.79 -17.71
C THR A 32 -15.81 -7.71 -17.29
N LYS A 33 -15.34 -6.65 -16.63
CA LYS A 33 -16.17 -5.61 -16.01
C LYS A 33 -15.83 -4.20 -16.49
N ASN A 34 -15.00 -4.07 -17.53
CA ASN A 34 -14.59 -2.78 -18.10
C ASN A 34 -13.90 -1.84 -17.07
N TRP A 35 -13.11 -2.40 -16.14
CA TRP A 35 -12.28 -1.59 -15.25
C TRP A 35 -11.14 -0.93 -16.02
N GLN A 36 -10.67 0.23 -15.53
CA GLN A 36 -9.58 0.96 -16.16
C GLN A 36 -8.29 0.10 -16.16
N PRO A 37 -7.62 -0.07 -17.32
CA PRO A 37 -6.34 -0.77 -17.38
C PRO A 37 -5.23 -0.01 -16.63
N PHE A 38 -4.21 -0.73 -16.17
CA PHE A 38 -3.00 -0.17 -15.56
C PHE A 38 -1.76 -0.59 -16.35
N ASP A 39 -0.73 0.26 -16.40
CA ASP A 39 0.52 -0.06 -17.09
C ASP A 39 1.45 -0.88 -16.20
N LYS A 40 1.76 -2.11 -16.62
CA LYS A 40 2.73 -3.05 -16.04
C LYS A 40 2.53 -3.47 -14.58
N ARG A 41 2.45 -2.53 -13.63
CA ARG A 41 2.46 -2.79 -12.18
C ARG A 41 1.32 -2.06 -11.48
N LEU A 42 0.50 -2.83 -10.77
CA LEU A 42 -0.59 -2.29 -9.95
C LEU A 42 -0.09 -1.79 -8.58
N TRP A 43 0.92 -2.46 -8.02
CA TRP A 43 1.45 -2.18 -6.69
C TRP A 43 2.80 -1.47 -6.74
N GLN A 44 3.03 -0.55 -5.81
CA GLN A 44 4.37 -0.05 -5.51
C GLN A 44 5.27 -1.19 -4.96
N ARG A 45 6.58 -1.05 -5.22
CA ARG A 45 7.60 -1.99 -4.71
C ARG A 45 7.69 -1.87 -3.19
N ASN A 46 7.89 -3.01 -2.53
CA ASN A 46 7.95 -3.15 -1.06
C ASN A 46 6.63 -2.76 -0.36
N TYR A 47 6.64 -2.77 0.96
CA TYR A 47 5.52 -2.36 1.80
C TYR A 47 6.08 -1.70 3.06
N TYR A 48 5.31 -0.81 3.67
CA TYR A 48 5.67 -0.21 4.96
C TYR A 48 5.29 -1.18 6.08
N GLU A 49 6.20 -1.42 7.01
CA GLU A 49 5.96 -2.22 8.21
C GLU A 49 6.48 -1.47 9.44
N HIS A 50 5.70 -1.51 10.52
CA HIS A 50 6.06 -0.90 11.79
C HIS A 50 5.45 -1.69 12.94
N ILE A 51 6.27 -2.08 13.91
CA ILE A 51 5.83 -2.81 15.10
C ILE A 51 5.30 -1.80 16.13
N ILE A 52 4.02 -1.89 16.46
CA ILE A 52 3.37 -1.09 17.50
C ILE A 52 3.76 -1.66 18.87
N ARG A 53 4.51 -0.88 19.67
CA ARG A 53 5.08 -1.36 20.95
C ARG A 53 4.44 -0.76 22.19
N ASN A 54 3.65 0.30 22.02
CA ASN A 54 2.97 0.98 23.12
C ASN A 54 1.68 1.67 22.66
N GLU A 55 0.83 2.01 23.63
CA GLU A 55 -0.46 2.65 23.40
C GLU A 55 -0.35 3.99 22.67
N LYS A 56 0.69 4.78 22.97
CA LYS A 56 0.92 6.05 22.27
C LYS A 56 1.12 5.82 20.77
N SER A 57 1.99 4.87 20.38
CA SER A 57 2.21 4.52 18.96
C SER A 57 0.95 3.96 18.29
N TYR A 58 0.16 3.18 19.02
CA TYR A 58 -1.12 2.67 18.54
C TYR A 58 -2.08 3.83 18.21
N ASN A 59 -2.27 4.76 19.14
CA ASN A 59 -3.18 5.89 18.99
C ASN A 59 -2.76 6.80 17.83
N GLU A 60 -1.46 7.06 17.66
CA GLU A 60 -0.95 7.87 16.54
C GLU A 60 -1.17 7.18 15.18
N ILE A 61 -0.95 5.86 15.08
CA ILE A 61 -1.16 5.11 13.83
C ILE A 61 -2.65 5.06 13.46
N ILE A 62 -3.54 4.80 14.44
CA ILE A 62 -4.98 4.83 14.21
C ILE A 62 -5.42 6.22 13.74
N LYS A 63 -4.95 7.27 14.42
CA LYS A 63 -5.23 8.66 14.04
C LYS A 63 -4.71 8.97 12.64
N TYR A 64 -3.53 8.49 12.27
CA TYR A 64 -3.00 8.63 10.91
C TYR A 64 -3.91 7.96 9.88
N ILE A 65 -4.29 6.70 10.08
CA ILE A 65 -5.18 5.97 9.15
C ILE A 65 -6.51 6.68 8.97
N GLN A 66 -7.12 7.15 10.06
CA GLN A 66 -8.40 7.87 10.03
C GLN A 66 -8.29 9.23 9.33
N LEU A 67 -7.20 9.96 9.55
CA LEU A 67 -7.03 11.30 9.01
C LEU A 67 -6.43 11.30 7.60
N ASN A 68 -5.81 10.21 7.14
CA ASN A 68 -5.12 10.17 5.84
C ASN A 68 -6.02 10.57 4.66
N PRO A 69 -7.28 10.09 4.55
CA PRO A 69 -8.17 10.52 3.46
C PRO A 69 -8.40 12.03 3.43
N LEU A 70 -8.52 12.67 4.61
CA LEU A 70 -8.72 14.11 4.73
C LEU A 70 -7.43 14.90 4.44
N LYS A 71 -6.27 14.28 4.70
CA LYS A 71 -4.96 14.91 4.51
C LYS A 71 -4.36 14.67 3.13
N TRP A 72 -4.97 13.82 2.30
CA TRP A 72 -4.41 13.42 1.01
C TRP A 72 -4.14 14.59 0.08
N GLU A 73 -4.98 15.62 0.08
CA GLU A 73 -4.78 16.82 -0.76
C GLU A 73 -3.54 17.64 -0.36
N LEU A 74 -3.07 17.48 0.88
CA LEU A 74 -1.90 18.17 1.41
C LEU A 74 -0.64 17.30 1.38
N ASP A 75 -0.75 16.05 0.93
CA ASP A 75 0.35 15.09 0.90
C ASP A 75 1.26 15.35 -0.32
N GLU A 76 2.57 15.43 -0.09
CA GLU A 76 3.56 15.70 -1.14
C GLU A 76 3.64 14.58 -2.20
N LEU A 77 3.21 13.36 -1.86
CA LEU A 77 3.15 12.23 -2.78
C LEU A 77 1.84 12.18 -3.57
N ASN A 78 0.90 13.09 -3.31
CA ASN A 78 -0.30 13.20 -4.12
C ASN A 78 0.09 13.72 -5.51
N PRO A 79 -0.25 13.02 -6.61
CA PRO A 79 0.07 13.47 -7.97
C PRO A 79 -0.49 14.85 -8.34
N LYS A 80 -1.47 15.34 -7.58
CA LYS A 80 -2.09 16.68 -7.75
C LYS A 80 -1.47 17.75 -6.85
N PHE A 81 -0.49 17.41 -6.01
CA PHE A 81 0.13 18.36 -5.10
C PHE A 81 0.99 19.35 -5.90
N GLU A 82 0.55 20.61 -5.94
CA GLU A 82 1.31 21.71 -6.53
C GLU A 82 2.17 22.39 -5.48
N ASN A 83 3.50 22.25 -5.58
CA ASN A 83 4.41 22.95 -4.69
C ASN A 83 4.44 24.45 -5.02
N LYS A 84 3.69 25.26 -4.26
CA LYS A 84 3.61 26.72 -4.41
C LYS A 84 4.94 27.45 -4.20
N ASN A 85 5.94 26.81 -3.58
CA ASN A 85 7.28 27.38 -3.42
C ASN A 85 8.15 27.21 -4.68
N ALA A 86 7.88 26.22 -5.53
CA ALA A 86 8.59 26.02 -6.80
C ALA A 86 8.24 27.06 -7.89
N ILE A 87 7.18 27.85 -7.67
CA ILE A 87 6.70 28.88 -8.60
C ILE A 87 7.40 30.23 -8.36
N LYS A 88 8.03 30.43 -7.19
CA LYS A 88 8.69 31.70 -6.84
C LYS A 88 10.13 31.86 -7.34
N ASP A 89 10.72 30.78 -7.88
CA ASP A 89 12.11 30.77 -8.39
C ASP A 89 12.20 30.83 -9.93
N LYS A 90 11.18 31.38 -10.60
CA LYS A 90 11.17 31.63 -12.06
C LYS A 90 10.97 33.10 -12.39
#